data_AF-A0A819PBU9-F1
#
_entry.id   AF-A0A819PBU9-F1
#
_cell.length_a   1.000
_cell.length_b   1.000
_cell.length_c   1.000
_cell.angle_alpha   90.00
_cell.angle_beta   90.00
_cell.angle_gamma   90.00
#
_symmetry.space_group_name_H-M   'P 1'
#
loop_
_entity.id
_entity.type
_entity.pdbx_description
1 polymer ?
#
loop_
_entity_poly.entity_id
_entity_poly.type
_entity_poly.pdbx_seq_one_letter_code
_entity_poly.pdbx_strand_id
1 'polypeptide(L)' 'KHEYILKTYSIDEFSTTEEFLEKLARKMGKLLKGAEPDLPTVAKIVLNDFQRGKLPHYITPPEDPDRQENDET' A
#
# COMPACT_ATOMS: atom_id res chain seq x y z
N LYS A 1 4.51 -0.36 -8.37
CA LYS A 1 3.19 -0.29 -9.05
C LYS A 1 2.17 0.32 -8.11
N HIS A 2 1.84 1.61 -8.27
CA HIS A 2 0.85 2.34 -7.44
C HIS A 2 -0.58 1.80 -7.60
N GLU A 3 -0.85 1.13 -8.72
CA GLU A 3 -2.17 0.58 -9.07
C GLU A 3 -2.75 -0.39 -8.03
N TYR A 4 -1.92 -1.19 -7.36
CA TYR A 4 -2.41 -2.13 -6.35
C TYR A 4 -2.96 -1.40 -5.13
N ILE A 5 -2.31 -0.32 -4.70
CA ILE A 5 -2.76 0.48 -3.57
C ILE A 5 -4.09 1.18 -3.93
N LEU A 6 -4.15 1.77 -5.12
CA LEU A 6 -5.37 2.41 -5.64
C LEU A 6 -6.53 1.42 -5.72
N LYS A 7 -6.29 0.20 -6.23
CA LYS A 7 -7.31 -0.85 -6.34
C LYS A 7 -7.74 -1.40 -4.98
N THR A 8 -6.79 -1.71 -4.10
CA THR A 8 -7.07 -2.29 -2.77
C THR A 8 -7.85 -1.31 -1.89
N TYR A 9 -7.48 -0.03 -1.89
CA TYR A 9 -8.17 0.98 -1.09
C TYR A 9 -9.28 1.71 -1.85
N SER A 10 -9.47 1.43 -3.15
CA SER A 10 -10.40 2.12 -4.09
C SER A 10 -10.42 3.64 -3.87
N ILE A 11 -9.23 4.22 -3.91
CA ILE A 11 -8.98 5.65 -3.79
C ILE A 11 -8.51 6.18 -5.15
N ASP A 12 -8.75 7.47 -5.37
CA ASP A 12 -8.26 8.15 -6.57
C ASP A 12 -6.74 8.38 -6.49
N GLU A 13 -6.18 8.78 -7.62
CA GLU A 13 -4.76 9.15 -7.73
C GLU A 13 -4.40 10.19 -6.66
N PHE A 14 -3.23 10.01 -6.05
CA PHE A 14 -2.72 10.86 -4.98
C PHE A 14 -1.29 11.26 -5.31
N SER A 15 -0.92 12.49 -4.98
CA SER A 15 0.42 13.02 -5.26
C SER A 15 1.34 12.90 -4.05
N THR A 16 0.78 12.98 -2.85
CA THR A 16 1.51 12.89 -1.58
C THR A 16 0.94 11.79 -0.69
N THR A 17 1.77 11.29 0.23
CA THR A 17 1.35 10.33 1.25
C THR A 17 0.27 10.91 2.18
N GLU A 18 0.31 12.21 2.43
CA GLU A 18 -0.70 12.91 3.23
C GLU A 18 -2.06 12.89 2.52
N GLU A 19 -2.12 13.24 1.23
CA GLU A 19 -3.36 13.15 0.44
C GLU A 19 -3.93 11.73 0.41
N PHE A 20 -3.05 10.72 0.27
CA PHE A 20 -3.45 9.31 0.33
C PHE A 20 -4.15 8.99 1.65
N LEU A 21 -3.52 9.36 2.78
CA LEU A 21 -4.06 9.09 4.10
C LEU A 21 -5.34 9.88 4.38
N GLU A 22 -5.45 11.11 3.90
CA GLU A 22 -6.67 11.92 4.02
C GLU A 22 -7.85 11.32 3.25
N LYS A 23 -7.62 10.95 1.98
CA LYS A 23 -8.65 10.30 1.14
C LYS A 23 -9.10 8.98 1.79
N LEU A 24 -8.15 8.21 2.31
CA LEU A 24 -8.44 6.97 3.01
C LEU A 24 -9.19 7.18 4.34
N ALA A 25 -8.82 8.20 5.11
CA ALA A 25 -9.49 8.57 6.36
C ALA A 25 -10.95 8.96 6.13
N ARG A 26 -11.19 9.81 5.12
CA ARG A 26 -12.54 10.21 4.71
C ARG A 26 -13.36 9.02 4.24
N LYS A 27 -12.77 8.13 3.43
CA LYS A 27 -13.44 6.92 2.94
C LYS A 27 -13.78 5.94 4.06
N MET A 28 -12.89 5.74 5.02
CA MET A 28 -13.11 4.85 6.17
C MET A 28 -13.96 5.50 7.28
N GLY A 29 -14.33 6.78 7.15
CA GLY A 29 -15.05 7.52 8.19
C GLY A 29 -14.24 7.74 9.47
N LYS A 30 -12.91 7.67 9.39
CA LYS A 30 -11.99 7.88 10.53
C LYS A 30 -11.66 9.36 10.66
N LEU A 31 -12.67 10.12 11.07
CA LEU A 31 -12.58 11.56 11.26
C LEU A 31 -12.65 11.90 12.75
N LEU A 32 -11.82 12.85 13.16
CA LEU A 32 -11.87 13.48 14.48
C LEU A 32 -13.04 14.48 14.56
N LYS A 33 -13.25 15.06 15.74
CA LYS A 33 -14.22 16.15 15.92
C LYS A 33 -13.86 17.30 14.97
N GLY A 34 -14.86 17.84 14.28
CA GLY A 34 -14.64 18.88 13.27
C GLY A 34 -14.37 18.36 11.86
N ALA A 35 -14.55 17.06 11.60
CA ALA A 35 -14.34 16.42 10.30
C ALA A 35 -12.88 16.44 9.81
N GLU A 36 -11.93 16.56 10.74
CA GLU A 36 -10.50 16.43 10.45
C GLU A 36 -10.11 14.96 10.28
N PRO A 37 -9.31 14.61 9.26
CA PRO A 37 -8.88 13.24 9.03
C PRO A 37 -7.88 12.76 10.10
N ASP A 38 -8.14 11.60 10.71
CA ASP A 38 -7.23 10.98 11.68
C ASP A 38 -6.11 10.22 10.95
N LEU A 39 -5.09 10.97 10.50
CA LEU A 39 -3.91 10.43 9.83
C LEU A 39 -3.18 9.33 10.64
N PRO A 40 -2.85 9.51 11.93
CA PRO A 40 -2.08 8.50 12.67
C PRO A 40 -2.84 7.18 12.84
N THR A 41 -4.17 7.22 13.01
CA THR A 41 -4.98 5.99 13.08
C THR A 41 -5.01 5.28 11.73
N VAL A 42 -5.21 6.02 10.64
CA VAL A 42 -5.29 5.43 9.29
C VAL A 42 -3.94 4.90 8.83
N ALA A 43 -2.84 5.60 9.14
CA ALA A 43 -1.49 5.11 8.87
C ALA A 43 -1.22 3.76 9.56
N LYS A 44 -1.65 3.60 10.83
CA LYS A 44 -1.55 2.32 11.53
C LYS A 44 -2.36 1.22 10.86
N ILE A 45 -3.56 1.52 10.36
CA ILE A 45 -4.37 0.53 9.63
C ILE A 45 -3.65 0.07 8.37
N VAL A 46 -3.12 1.02 7.58
CA VAL A 46 -2.39 0.71 6.34
C VAL A 46 -1.17 -0.15 6.61
N LEU A 47 -0.39 0.16 7.65
CA LEU A 47 0.77 -0.64 8.06
C LEU A 47 0.38 -2.06 8.47
N ASN A 48 -0.71 -2.22 9.23
CA ASN A 48 -1.21 -3.54 9.61
C ASN A 48 -1.71 -4.33 8.38
N ASP A 49 -2.41 -3.67 7.46
CA ASP A 49 -2.89 -4.29 6.22
C ASP A 49 -1.74 -4.72 5.31
N PHE A 50 -0.64 -3.96 5.29
CA PHE A 50 0.61 -4.34 4.63
C PHE A 50 1.24 -5.59 5.26
N GLN A 51 1.38 -5.61 6.59
CA GLN A 51 1.95 -6.75 7.32
C GLN A 51 1.09 -8.03 7.21
N ARG A 52 -0.23 -7.89 7.10
CA ARG A 52 -1.17 -9.01 6.95
C ARG A 52 -1.31 -9.52 5.51
N GLY A 53 -0.61 -8.93 4.55
CA GLY A 53 -0.62 -9.35 3.16
C GLY A 53 -1.87 -8.96 2.37
N LYS A 54 -2.69 -8.01 2.86
CA LYS A 54 -3.77 -7.44 2.04
C LYS A 54 -3.23 -6.59 0.88
N LEU A 55 -2.04 -6.03 1.06
CA LEU A 55 -1.30 -5.36 -0.01
C LEU A 55 -0.33 -6.37 -0.62
N PRO A 56 -0.54 -6.78 -1.88
CA PRO A 56 0.40 -7.67 -2.55
C PRO A 56 1.73 -6.94 -2.74
N HIS A 57 2.76 -7.40 -2.03
CA HIS A 57 4.13 -6.95 -2.23
C HIS A 57 4.99 -8.18 -2.51
N TYR A 58 5.58 -8.21 -3.69
CA TYR A 58 6.46 -9.27 -4.13
C TYR A 58 7.80 -8.63 -4.46
N ILE A 59 8.84 -9.13 -3.80
CA ILE A 59 10.22 -8.92 -4.22
C ILE A 59 10.63 -10.18 -4.97
N THR A 60 11.14 -10.00 -6.18
CA THR A 60 11.84 -11.09 -6.86
C THR A 60 13.02 -11.48 -5.96
N PRO A 61 13.21 -12.77 -5.65
CA PRO A 61 14.42 -13.18 -4.96
C PRO A 61 15.64 -12.66 -5.73
N PRO A 62 16.72 -12.25 -5.04
CA PRO A 62 17.96 -11.90 -5.73
C PRO A 62 18.36 -13.08 -6.62
N GLU A 63 18.75 -12.82 -7.86
CA GLU A 63 19.28 -13.85 -8.75
C GLU A 63 20.46 -14.51 -8.05
N ASP A 64 20.38 -15.83 -7.84
CA ASP A 64 21.52 -16.62 -7.38
C ASP A 64 22.65 -16.43 -8.38
N PRO A 65 23.82 -15.88 -7.99
CA PRO A 65 24.96 -15.73 -8.89
C PRO A 65 25.50 -17.09 -9.38
N ASP A 66 25.09 -18.20 -8.75
CA ASP A 66 25.46 -19.57 -9.11
C ASP A 66 24.43 -20.29 -10.01
N ARG A 67 23.33 -19.63 -10.40
CA ARG A 67 22.39 -20.20 -11.37
C ARG A 67 22.91 -19.97 -12.79
N GLN A 68 23.97 -20.70 -13.15
CA GLN A 68 24.40 -20.82 -14.54
C GLN A 68 23.21 -21.32 -15.37
N GLU A 69 22.80 -20.46 -16.29
CA GLU A 69 21.84 -20.70 -17.36
C GLU A 69 22.27 -21.93 -18.16
N ASN A 70 21.73 -23.09 -17.81
CA ASN A 70 21.73 -24.30 -18.63
C ASN A 70 20.28 -24.53 -19.06
N ASP A 71 19.81 -23.73 -20.00
CA ASP A 71 18.57 -23.99 -20.74
C ASP A 71 18.93 -24.16 -22.23
N GLU A 72 19.64 -25.25 -22.53
CA GLU A 72 19.59 -25.91 -23.84
C GLU A 72 18.51 -26.99 -23.75
N THR A 73 17.37 -26.80 -24.43
CA THR A 73 16.77 -27.75 -25.41
C THR A 73 15.54 -27.12 -26.05
#